data_AF-A0A5D0S8C9-F1
#
_entry.id   AF-A0A5D0S8C9-F1
#
_cell.length_a   1.000
_cell.length_b   1.000
_cell.length_c   1.000
_cell.angle_alpha   90.00
_cell.angle_beta   90.00
_cell.angle_gamma   90.00
#
_symmetry.space_group_name_H-M   'P 1'
#
loop_
_entity.id
_entity.type
_entity.pdbx_description
1 polymer ?
#
loop_
_entity_poly.entity_id
_entity_poly.type
_entity_poly.pdbx_seq_one_letter_code
_entity_poly.pdbx_strand_id
1 'polypeptide(L)' 'MAAKYKIVSIGAAFSDKAIREFENRLTSEAGSGWELHTVFSVQKTGCFGSSDGNTYLAVFRNDQG' A
#
# COMPACT_ATOMS: atom_id res chain seq x y z
N MET A 1 -0.53 12.67 -21.46
CA MET A 1 -1.20 12.03 -20.33
C MET A 1 -0.14 11.77 -19.26
N ALA A 2 -0.31 12.29 -18.04
CA ALA A 2 0.66 12.12 -16.96
C ALA A 2 0.12 11.12 -15.93
N ALA A 3 0.92 10.13 -15.55
CA ALA A 3 0.53 9.12 -14.58
C ALA A 3 0.38 9.73 -13.18
N LYS A 4 -0.67 9.32 -12.46
CA LYS A 4 -0.89 9.64 -11.05
C LYS A 4 -0.44 8.47 -10.19
N TYR A 5 0.13 8.77 -9.03
CA TYR A 5 0.60 7.76 -8.07
C TYR A 5 -0.03 7.98 -6.69
N LYS A 6 -0.33 6.88 -6.01
CA LYS A 6 -0.85 6.86 -4.64
C LYS A 6 -0.09 5.81 -3.84
N ILE A 7 0.41 6.18 -2.66
CA ILE A 7 1.14 5.28 -1.76
C ILE A 7 0.28 5.05 -0.52
N VAL A 8 0.11 3.80 -0.11
CA VAL A 8 -0.65 3.45 1.09
C VAL A 8 0.09 2.45 1.96
N SER A 9 0.04 2.64 3.27
CA SER A 9 0.48 1.59 4.19
C SER A 9 -0.54 0.46 4.21
N ILE A 10 -0.03 -0.76 4.10
CA ILE A 10 -0.81 -2.01 4.14
C ILE A 10 -0.49 -2.83 5.38
N GLY A 11 0.47 -2.38 6.19
CA GLY A 11 0.92 -3.07 7.39
C GLY A 11 1.61 -4.40 7.09
N ALA A 12 2.03 -5.08 8.14
CA ALA A 12 2.52 -6.45 8.11
C ALA A 12 1.31 -7.43 8.07
N ALA A 13 0.67 -7.54 6.89
CA ALA A 13 -0.51 -8.37 6.72
C ALA A 13 -0.16 -9.88 6.64
N PHE A 14 0.08 -10.52 7.79
CA PHE A 14 0.45 -11.94 7.86
C PHE A 14 -0.67 -12.87 8.38
N SER A 15 -1.86 -12.33 8.69
CA SER A 15 -3.02 -13.15 9.10
C SER A 15 -4.01 -13.31 7.95
N ASP A 16 -4.78 -14.40 7.93
CA ASP A 16 -5.81 -14.66 6.90
C ASP A 16 -6.82 -13.51 6.80
N LYS A 17 -7.17 -12.89 7.94
CA LYS A 17 -8.02 -11.72 7.98
C LYS A 17 -7.38 -10.53 7.27
N ALA A 18 -6.12 -10.23 7.56
CA ALA A 18 -5.40 -9.11 6.96
C ALA A 18 -5.20 -9.30 5.45
N ILE A 19 -4.99 -10.55 4.99
CA ILE A 19 -4.93 -10.90 3.57
C ILE A 19 -6.26 -10.57 2.89
N ARG A 20 -7.39 -11.02 3.42
CA ARG A 20 -8.72 -10.73 2.86
C ARG A 20 -9.05 -9.24 2.85
N GLU A 21 -8.69 -8.51 3.90
CA GLU A 21 -8.86 -7.05 3.96
C GLU A 21 -8.02 -6.36 2.87
N PHE A 22 -6.81 -6.85 2.61
CA PHE A 22 -5.96 -6.34 1.54
C PHE A 22 -6.51 -6.66 0.15
N GLU A 23 -7.01 -7.87 -0.10
CA GLU A 23 -7.69 -8.26 -1.34
C GLU A 23 -8.89 -7.35 -1.67
N ASN A 24 -9.74 -7.09 -0.66
CA ASN A 24 -10.87 -6.18 -0.80
C ASN A 24 -10.41 -4.75 -1.15
N ARG A 25 -9.31 -4.30 -0.53
CA ARG A 25 -8.73 -2.99 -0.83
C ARG A 25 -8.21 -2.91 -2.25
N LEU A 26 -7.44 -3.91 -2.71
CA LEU A 26 -6.94 -3.99 -4.09
C LEU A 26 -8.09 -3.93 -5.10
N THR A 27 -9.16 -4.68 -4.83
CA THR A 27 -10.37 -4.70 -5.68
C THR A 27 -11.03 -3.32 -5.74
N SER A 28 -11.15 -2.63 -4.61
CA SER A 28 -11.75 -1.29 -4.55
C SER A 28 -10.91 -0.23 -5.28
N GLU A 29 -9.59 -0.29 -5.16
CA GLU A 29 -8.69 0.64 -5.87
C GLU A 29 -8.73 0.39 -7.38
N ALA A 30 -8.71 -0.87 -7.80
CA ALA A 30 -8.86 -1.27 -9.20
C ALA A 30 -10.19 -0.78 -9.80
N GLY A 31 -11.30 -0.93 -9.07
CA GLY A 31 -12.61 -0.39 -9.46
C GLY A 31 -12.64 1.14 -9.58
N SER A 32 -11.69 1.84 -8.97
CA SER A 32 -11.52 3.30 -9.06
C SER A 32 -10.48 3.72 -10.12
N GLY A 33 -10.01 2.79 -10.96
CA GLY A 33 -9.03 3.03 -12.02
C GLY A 33 -7.57 3.01 -11.55
N TRP A 34 -7.29 2.57 -10.33
CA TRP A 34 -5.93 2.46 -9.78
C TRP A 34 -5.40 1.04 -9.87
N GLU A 35 -4.23 0.87 -10.48
CA GLU A 35 -3.55 -0.42 -10.61
C GLU A 35 -2.44 -0.54 -9.57
N LEU A 36 -2.32 -1.71 -8.93
CA LEU A 36 -1.18 -1.99 -8.06
C LEU A 36 0.10 -2.04 -8.89
N HIS A 37 1.05 -1.16 -8.58
CA HIS A 37 2.33 -1.06 -9.27
C HIS A 37 3.44 -1.83 -8.57
N THR A 38 3.62 -1.65 -7.26
CA THR A 38 4.66 -2.33 -6.48
C THR A 38 4.36 -2.31 -4.97
N VAL A 39 5.02 -3.19 -4.23
CA VAL A 39 5.01 -3.23 -2.76
C VAL A 39 6.44 -3.25 -2.26
N PHE A 40 6.75 -2.43 -1.26
CA PHE A 40 8.06 -2.43 -0.62
C PHE A 40 7.97 -2.30 0.90
N SER A 41 8.96 -2.85 1.60
CA SER A 41 9.10 -2.74 3.05
C SER A 41 9.85 -1.46 3.40
N VAL A 42 9.37 -0.74 4.39
CA VAL A 42 10.07 0.40 5.00
C VAL A 42 10.15 0.22 6.50
N GLN A 43 11.24 0.69 7.09
CA GLN A 43 11.37 0.75 8.53
C GLN A 43 10.64 2.01 9.03
N LYS A 44 9.61 1.82 9.85
CA LYS A 44 8.87 2.93 10.43
C LYS A 44 9.69 3.52 11.57
N THR A 45 10.14 4.76 11.40
CA THR A 45 10.78 5.51 12.48
C THR A 45 9.68 6.09 13.37
N GLY A 46 9.64 5.66 14.62
CA GLY A 46 8.80 6.23 15.67
C GLY A 46 9.30 7.60 16.10
N CYS A 47 8.45 8.34 16.82
CA CYS A 47 8.86 9.59 17.45
C CYS A 47 10.05 9.31 18.40
N PHE A 48 11.06 10.18 18.42
CA PHE A 48 12.36 10.01 19.11
C PHE A 48 13.37 9.02 18.50
N GLY A 49 13.20 8.57 17.25
CA GLY A 49 14.23 7.77 16.58
C GLY A 49 14.24 6.28 16.97
N SER A 50 13.28 5.84 17.77
CA SER A 50 12.99 4.42 18.00
C SER A 50 12.42 3.80 16.72
N SER A 51 12.90 2.64 16.31
CA SER A 51 12.31 1.89 15.18
C SER A 51 11.06 1.15 15.66
N ASP A 52 9.88 1.49 15.13
CA ASP A 52 8.60 0.80 15.39
C ASP A 52 8.45 -0.49 14.57
N GLY A 53 9.50 -0.90 13.84
CA GLY A 53 9.55 -2.11 13.03
C GLY A 53 9.33 -1.86 11.54
N ASN A 54 9.19 -2.94 10.77
CA ASN A 54 8.94 -2.88 9.33
C ASN A 54 7.44 -2.76 9.04
N THR A 55 7.09 -1.89 8.11
CA THR A 55 5.75 -1.80 7.50
C THR A 55 5.86 -1.93 6.00
N TYR A 56 4.80 -2.39 5.35
CA TYR A 56 4.75 -2.50 3.91
C TYR A 56 3.93 -1.35 3.33
N LEU A 57 4.45 -0.77 2.25
CA LEU A 57 3.78 0.26 1.46
C LEU A 57 3.42 -0.32 0.10
N ALA A 58 2.17 -0.15 -0.32
CA ALA A 58 1.71 -0.43 -1.66
C ALA A 58 1.66 0.87 -2.48
N VAL A 59 2.18 0.82 -3.70
CA VAL A 59 2.11 1.90 -4.68
C VAL A 59 1.07 1.55 -5.72
N PHE A 60 0.14 2.45 -5.95
CA PHE A 60 -0.84 2.39 -7.02
C PHE A 60 -0.53 3.44 -8.08
N ARG A 61 -0.79 3.10 -9.34
CA ARG A 61 -0.67 3.98 -10.51
C ARG A 61 -2.03 4.12 -11.19
N ASN A 62 -2.32 5.30 -11.71
CA ASN A 62 -3.48 5.53 -12.58
C ASN A 62 -3.04 6.38 -13.77
N ASP A 63 -3.28 5.85 -14.99
CA ASP A 63 -2.88 6.48 -16.25
C ASP A 63 -3.98 7.35 -16.88
N GLN A 64 -5.11 7.53 -16.20
CA GLN A 64 -6.20 8.41 -16.61
C GLN A 64 -5.85 9.87 -16.31
N GLY A 65 -5.15 10.49 -17.25
CA GLY A 65 -4.86 11.92 -17.29
C GLY A 65 -4.93 12.47 -18.70
#